data_AF-A0A6H1MWL5-F1
#
_entry.id   AF-A0A6H1MWL5-F1
#
_cell.length_a   1.000
_cell.length_b   1.000
_cell.length_c   1.000
_cell.angle_alpha   90.00
_cell.angle_beta   90.00
_cell.angle_gamma   90.00
#
_symmetry.space_group_name_H-M   'P 1'
#
loop_
_entity.id
_entity.type
_entity.pdbx_description
1 polymer ?
#
loop_
_entity_poly.entity_id
_entity_poly.type
_entity_poly.pdbx_seq_one_letter_code
_entity_poly.pdbx_strand_id
1 'polypeptide(L)'
;MIHTSIHTVDNPAEPGELAVAIRVGQYMLARYGTVDSSDIFAYAQAHGGLAEALRIMLRALGTEPVAEQQAAPRCPAAHPEDPTPCDGPAVVTILDAANAGANGCEHHGARLLASLTGGRVYALGTAPEASAIRVFKAAATIRPFAWTDRGERA
;
A
#
# COMPACT_ATOMS: atom_id res chain seq x y z
N MET A 1 36.29 32.27 -52.11
CA MET A 1 36.45 31.46 -50.88
C MET A 1 35.13 31.58 -50.13
N ILE A 2 34.23 30.60 -50.29
CA ILE A 2 32.85 30.66 -49.76
C ILE A 2 32.90 30.08 -48.35
N HIS A 3 32.63 30.91 -47.34
CA HIS A 3 32.47 30.48 -45.96
C HIS A 3 31.07 29.88 -45.80
N THR A 4 30.99 28.57 -45.65
CA THR A 4 29.76 27.86 -45.30
C THR A 4 29.61 27.91 -43.77
N SER A 5 28.71 28.75 -43.28
CA SER A 5 28.30 28.73 -41.87
C SER A 5 27.46 27.49 -41.60
N ILE A 6 27.92 26.63 -40.69
CA ILE A 6 27.16 25.50 -40.16
C ILE A 6 26.14 26.08 -39.18
N HIS A 7 24.85 26.01 -39.54
CA HIS A 7 23.77 26.27 -38.59
C HIS A 7 23.74 25.14 -37.57
N THR A 8 23.98 25.47 -36.30
CA THR A 8 23.68 24.60 -35.16
C THR A 8 22.19 24.29 -35.21
N VAL A 9 21.83 23.02 -35.40
CA VAL A 9 20.44 22.58 -35.33
C VAL A 9 20.03 22.70 -33.85
N ASP A 10 19.13 23.64 -33.54
CA ASP A 10 18.52 23.74 -32.22
C ASP A 10 17.83 22.40 -31.91
N ASN A 11 18.46 21.59 -31.06
CA ASN A 11 17.84 20.36 -30.57
C ASN A 11 16.68 20.80 -29.65
N PRO A 12 15.43 20.38 -29.90
CA PRO A 12 14.33 20.75 -29.01
C PRO A 12 14.69 20.34 -27.59
N ALA A 13 14.60 21.29 -26.65
CA ALA A 13 14.91 21.02 -25.25
C ALA A 13 14.08 19.82 -24.77
N GLU A 14 14.77 18.81 -24.23
CA GLU A 14 14.13 17.64 -23.63
C GLU A 14 13.11 18.11 -22.59
N PRO A 15 11.87 17.62 -22.63
CA PRO A 15 10.86 18.03 -21.67
C PRO A 15 11.29 17.61 -20.26
N GLY A 16 11.24 18.55 -19.32
CA GLY A 16 11.51 18.25 -17.91
C GLY A 16 10.52 17.22 -17.33
N GLU A 17 10.92 16.54 -16.27
CA GLU A 17 10.13 15.47 -15.64
C GLU A 17 8.70 15.88 -15.29
N LEU A 18 8.51 17.13 -14.81
CA LEU A 18 7.18 17.67 -14.52
C LEU A 18 6.32 17.82 -15.78
N ALA A 19 6.90 18.25 -16.90
CA ALA A 19 6.17 18.37 -18.17
C ALA A 19 5.72 17.00 -18.69
N VAL A 20 6.56 15.97 -18.52
CA VAL A 20 6.22 14.57 -18.83
C VAL A 20 5.10 14.09 -17.91
N ALA A 21 5.21 14.32 -16.59
CA ALA A 21 4.20 13.92 -15.60
C ALA A 21 2.83 14.58 -15.86
N ILE A 22 2.81 15.87 -16.21
CA ILE A 22 1.58 16.59 -16.59
C ILE A 22 0.93 15.93 -17.82
N ARG A 23 1.73 15.56 -18.83
CA ARG A 23 1.21 14.91 -20.04
C ARG A 23 0.62 13.52 -19.74
N VAL A 24 1.25 12.77 -18.83
CA VAL A 24 0.69 11.50 -18.32
C VAL A 24 -0.64 11.75 -17.61
N GLY A 25 -0.70 12.75 -16.72
CA GLY A 25 -1.93 13.14 -16.02
C GLY A 25 -3.07 13.51 -16.97
N GLN A 26 -2.78 14.31 -17.98
CA GLN A 26 -3.74 14.68 -19.03
C GLN A 26 -4.25 13.45 -19.79
N TYR A 27 -3.36 12.54 -20.17
CA TYR A 27 -3.74 11.29 -20.83
C TYR A 27 -4.65 10.42 -19.95
N MET A 28 -4.30 10.25 -18.67
CA MET A 28 -5.10 9.44 -17.75
C MET A 28 -6.46 10.07 -17.46
N LEU A 29 -6.55 11.39 -17.35
CA LEU A 29 -7.84 12.09 -17.23
C LEU A 29 -8.69 11.92 -18.49
N ALA A 30 -8.10 12.04 -19.69
CA ALA A 30 -8.84 11.82 -20.92
C ALA A 30 -9.35 10.38 -21.06
N ARG A 31 -8.61 9.40 -20.53
CA ARG A 31 -8.97 7.98 -20.62
C ARG A 31 -9.97 7.54 -19.55
N TYR A 32 -9.83 8.05 -18.33
CA TYR A 32 -10.47 7.52 -17.13
C TYR A 32 -11.33 8.53 -16.36
N GLY A 33 -11.29 9.82 -16.73
CA GLY A 33 -11.98 10.88 -16.00
C GLY A 33 -13.51 10.87 -16.08
N THR A 34 -14.09 10.07 -16.99
CA THR A 34 -15.54 10.02 -17.22
C THR A 34 -16.11 8.60 -17.21
N VAL A 35 -15.52 7.70 -16.43
CA VAL A 35 -15.97 6.31 -16.34
C VAL A 35 -17.29 6.21 -15.56
N ASP A 36 -18.20 5.37 -16.07
CA ASP A 36 -19.45 5.05 -15.37
C ASP A 36 -19.16 4.23 -14.11
N SER A 37 -19.59 4.76 -12.96
CA SER A 37 -19.46 4.10 -11.67
C SER A 37 -20.26 2.80 -11.54
N SER A 38 -21.21 2.54 -12.44
CA SER A 38 -21.98 1.29 -12.45
C SER A 38 -21.18 0.09 -12.98
N ASP A 39 -20.12 0.34 -13.76
CA ASP A 39 -19.17 -0.68 -14.20
C ASP A 39 -18.00 -0.76 -13.22
N ILE A 40 -18.08 -1.74 -12.32
CA ILE A 40 -17.10 -1.95 -11.24
C ILE A 40 -15.68 -2.19 -11.78
N PHE A 41 -15.55 -2.88 -12.92
CA PHE A 41 -14.22 -3.18 -13.48
C PHE A 41 -13.61 -1.94 -14.13
N ALA A 42 -14.42 -1.19 -14.88
CA ALA A 42 -13.97 0.07 -15.46
C ALA A 42 -13.59 1.08 -14.36
N TYR A 43 -14.39 1.13 -13.28
CA TYR A 43 -14.13 2.00 -12.13
C TYR A 43 -12.83 1.63 -11.39
N ALA A 44 -12.59 0.34 -11.14
CA ALA A 44 -11.37 -0.13 -10.50
C ALA A 44 -10.13 0.20 -11.34
N GLN A 45 -10.22 0.03 -12.67
CA GLN A 45 -9.13 0.39 -13.59
C GLN A 45 -8.89 1.90 -13.61
N ALA A 46 -9.95 2.71 -13.66
CA ALA A 46 -9.86 4.16 -13.61
C ALA A 46 -9.20 4.64 -12.30
N HIS A 47 -9.61 4.07 -11.18
CA HIS A 47 -9.05 4.38 -9.87
C HIS A 47 -7.54 4.06 -9.83
N GLY A 48 -7.13 2.88 -10.29
CA GLY A 48 -5.71 2.51 -10.34
C GLY A 48 -4.88 3.43 -11.26
N GLY A 49 -5.38 3.71 -12.47
CA GLY A 49 -4.68 4.56 -13.44
C GLY A 49 -4.53 6.01 -12.97
N LEU A 50 -5.57 6.59 -12.37
CA LEU A 50 -5.54 7.95 -11.83
C LEU A 50 -4.68 8.06 -10.57
N ALA A 51 -4.72 7.06 -9.69
CA ALA A 51 -3.86 7.02 -8.50
C ALA A 51 -2.37 7.00 -8.88
N GLU A 52 -1.99 6.21 -9.90
CA GLU A 52 -0.60 6.17 -10.38
C GLU A 52 -0.19 7.48 -11.08
N ALA A 53 -1.07 8.08 -11.88
CA ALA A 53 -0.80 9.38 -12.49
C ALA A 53 -0.52 10.47 -11.45
N LEU A 54 -1.31 10.48 -10.36
CA LEU A 54 -1.11 11.40 -9.25
C LEU A 54 0.24 11.15 -8.55
N ARG A 55 0.62 9.88 -8.32
CA ARG A 55 1.93 9.53 -7.75
C ARG A 55 3.09 10.04 -8.62
N ILE A 56 3.01 9.85 -9.94
CA ILE A 56 4.03 10.35 -10.88
C ILE A 56 4.15 11.89 -10.81
N MET A 57 3.03 12.61 -10.75
CA MET A 57 3.03 14.07 -10.59
C MET A 57 3.67 14.50 -9.26
N LEU A 58 3.33 13.85 -8.15
CA LEU A 58 3.90 14.15 -6.84
C LEU A 58 5.41 13.85 -6.80
N ARG A 59 5.86 12.75 -7.43
CA ARG A 59 7.29 12.45 -7.58
C ARG A 59 8.03 13.54 -8.36
N ALA A 60 7.47 14.00 -9.49
CA ALA A 60 8.06 15.06 -10.29
C ALA A 60 8.14 16.41 -9.55
N LEU A 61 7.27 16.63 -8.56
CA LEU A 61 7.30 17.78 -7.65
C LEU A 61 8.22 17.59 -6.45
N GLY A 62 8.79 16.39 -6.25
CA GLY A 62 9.54 16.04 -5.04
C GLY A 62 8.66 15.96 -3.78
N THR A 63 7.35 15.82 -3.95
CA THR A 63 6.34 15.76 -2.89
C THR A 63 5.60 14.42 -2.85
N GLU A 64 6.19 13.38 -3.44
CA GLU A 64 5.63 12.02 -3.33
C GLU A 64 5.39 11.74 -1.85
N PRO A 65 4.17 11.29 -1.48
CA PRO A 65 3.90 10.92 -0.11
C PRO A 65 4.79 9.72 0.18
N VAL A 66 5.94 10.00 0.79
CA VAL A 66 6.66 9.01 1.58
C VAL A 66 5.60 8.54 2.54
N ALA A 67 5.22 7.26 2.46
CA ALA A 67 4.24 6.70 3.39
C ALA A 67 4.69 7.15 4.77
N GLU A 68 3.96 8.09 5.37
CA GLU A 68 4.34 8.60 6.67
C GLU A 68 4.26 7.36 7.56
N GLN A 69 5.41 6.81 7.94
CA GLN A 69 5.49 6.03 9.16
C GLN A 69 5.19 7.02 10.29
N GLN A 70 3.91 7.35 10.44
CA GLN A 70 3.35 8.01 11.60
C GLN A 70 3.86 7.21 12.80
N ALA A 71 4.49 7.91 13.75
CA ALA A 71 4.85 7.33 15.04
C ALA A 71 3.60 6.67 15.61
N ALA A 72 3.53 5.34 15.55
CA ALA A 72 2.24 4.69 15.57
C ALA A 72 1.62 4.79 16.97
N PRO A 73 0.37 5.25 17.12
CA PRO A 73 -0.49 4.67 18.15
C PRO A 73 -0.40 3.14 18.09
N ARG A 74 -0.58 2.44 19.22
CA ARG A 74 -0.55 0.97 19.33
C ARG A 74 -1.06 0.28 18.05
N CYS A 75 -0.33 -0.72 17.55
CA CYS A 75 -0.68 -1.45 16.32
C CYS A 75 -2.18 -1.80 16.32
N PRO A 76 -2.93 -1.49 15.24
CA PRO A 76 -4.36 -1.75 15.22
C PRO A 76 -4.73 -3.23 15.39
N ALA A 77 -3.83 -4.14 15.00
CA ALA A 77 -3.98 -5.58 15.22
C ALA A 77 -3.53 -6.05 16.62
N ALA A 78 -2.89 -5.20 17.43
CA ALA A 78 -2.52 -5.56 18.79
C ALA A 78 -3.74 -5.52 19.71
N HIS A 79 -3.98 -6.61 20.44
CA HIS A 79 -4.98 -6.62 21.50
C HIS A 79 -4.62 -5.58 22.57
N PRO A 80 -5.57 -4.84 23.19
CA PRO A 80 -5.30 -3.81 24.19
C PRO A 80 -4.43 -4.26 25.38
N GLU A 81 -4.49 -5.53 25.73
CA GLU A 81 -3.68 -6.14 26.81
C GLU A 81 -2.35 -6.73 26.33
N ASP A 82 -2.10 -6.83 25.03
CA ASP A 82 -0.83 -7.32 24.50
C ASP A 82 0.29 -6.29 24.74
N PRO A 83 1.26 -6.55 25.63
CA PRO A 83 2.30 -5.58 25.95
C PRO A 83 3.42 -5.56 24.89
N THR A 84 3.41 -6.49 23.94
CA THR A 84 4.55 -6.69 23.04
C THR A 84 4.65 -5.56 22.01
N PRO A 85 5.86 -5.07 21.72
CA PRO A 85 6.08 -4.04 20.70
C PRO A 85 5.83 -4.60 19.30
N CYS A 86 5.62 -3.70 18.33
CA CYS A 86 5.61 -4.07 16.92
C CYS A 86 7.00 -4.54 16.47
N ASP A 87 7.04 -5.44 15.49
CA ASP A 87 8.26 -5.86 14.79
C ASP A 87 8.47 -5.12 13.45
N GLY A 88 7.53 -4.24 13.08
CA GLY A 88 7.57 -3.53 11.81
C GLY A 88 6.29 -2.75 11.50
N PRO A 89 6.17 -2.21 10.27
CA PRO A 89 4.97 -1.53 9.81
C PRO A 89 3.81 -2.51 9.61
N ALA A 90 2.60 -1.98 9.44
CA ALA A 90 1.47 -2.80 9.03
C ALA A 90 1.68 -3.32 7.60
N VAL A 91 1.63 -4.64 7.43
CA VAL A 91 1.85 -5.33 6.14
C VAL A 91 0.79 -6.38 5.84
N VAL A 92 -0.10 -6.66 6.78
CA VAL A 92 -1.22 -7.59 6.60
C VAL A 92 -2.54 -7.01 7.11
N THR A 93 -3.65 -7.51 6.59
CA THR A 93 -4.97 -7.37 7.18
C THR A 93 -5.42 -8.73 7.70
N ILE A 94 -5.83 -8.78 8.97
CA ILE A 94 -6.47 -9.96 9.57
C ILE A 94 -7.97 -9.73 9.56
N LEU A 95 -8.73 -10.69 9.03
CA LEU A 95 -10.18 -10.69 9.04
C LEU A 95 -10.71 -11.81 9.94
N ASP A 96 -11.80 -11.55 10.65
CA ASP A 96 -12.57 -12.57 11.34
C ASP A 96 -13.58 -13.27 10.39
N ALA A 97 -14.38 -14.19 10.96
CA ALA A 97 -15.40 -14.90 10.21
C ALA A 97 -16.52 -13.99 9.65
N ALA A 98 -16.76 -12.84 10.28
CA ALA A 98 -17.75 -11.84 9.87
C ALA A 98 -17.20 -10.79 8.88
N ASN A 99 -15.92 -10.90 8.48
CA ASN A 99 -15.17 -9.91 7.69
C ASN A 99 -14.86 -8.59 8.41
N ALA A 100 -14.98 -8.52 9.73
CA ALA A 100 -14.39 -7.42 10.47
C ALA A 100 -12.87 -7.63 10.53
N GLY A 101 -12.09 -6.55 10.43
CA GLY A 101 -10.65 -6.69 10.27
C GLY A 101 -9.80 -5.55 10.80
N ALA A 102 -8.53 -5.87 11.03
CA ALA A 102 -7.51 -4.93 11.48
C ALA A 102 -6.23 -5.09 10.67
N ASN A 103 -5.61 -3.97 10.30
CA ASN A 103 -4.30 -3.95 9.69
C ASN A 103 -3.23 -4.11 10.79
N GLY A 104 -2.20 -4.92 10.52
CA GLY A 104 -1.18 -5.25 11.51
C GLY A 104 0.19 -5.51 10.90
N CYS A 105 1.20 -5.38 11.74
CA CYS A 105 2.53 -5.92 11.48
C CYS A 105 2.50 -7.46 11.50
N GLU A 106 3.60 -8.12 11.12
CA GLU A 106 3.63 -9.57 11.08
C GLU A 106 3.44 -10.18 12.48
N HIS A 107 4.07 -9.59 13.50
CA HIS A 107 3.97 -10.04 14.88
C HIS A 107 2.55 -9.95 15.45
N HIS A 108 1.94 -8.77 15.47
CA HIS A 108 0.59 -8.60 16.01
C HIS A 108 -0.48 -9.24 15.13
N GLY A 109 -0.29 -9.26 13.81
CA GLY A 109 -1.15 -9.97 12.88
C GLY A 109 -1.19 -11.48 13.18
N ALA A 110 -0.05 -12.09 13.48
CA ALA A 110 0.02 -13.51 13.82
C ALA A 110 -0.66 -13.83 15.16
N ARG A 111 -0.45 -13.00 16.19
CA ARG A 111 -1.09 -13.17 17.51
C ARG A 111 -2.61 -12.98 17.46
N LEU A 112 -3.08 -12.00 16.69
CA LEU A 112 -4.51 -11.79 16.44
C LEU A 112 -5.10 -12.99 15.70
N LEU A 113 -4.48 -13.41 14.59
CA LEU A 113 -4.95 -14.55 13.79
C LEU A 113 -5.04 -15.84 14.61
N ALA A 114 -4.04 -16.13 15.45
CA ALA A 114 -4.03 -17.29 16.34
C ALA A 114 -5.22 -17.33 17.32
N SER A 115 -5.82 -16.16 17.59
CA SER A 115 -6.92 -16.00 18.57
C SER A 115 -8.30 -15.97 17.92
N LEU A 116 -8.37 -15.99 16.58
CA LEU A 116 -9.62 -15.92 15.82
C LEU A 116 -10.06 -17.32 15.35
N THR A 117 -11.33 -17.64 15.61
CA THR A 117 -11.97 -18.80 15.00
C THR A 117 -12.39 -18.44 13.59
N GLY A 118 -11.89 -19.18 12.59
CA GLY A 118 -12.18 -18.89 11.17
C GLY A 118 -11.52 -17.62 10.63
N GLY A 119 -10.46 -17.15 11.30
CA GLY A 119 -9.69 -15.98 10.86
C GLY A 119 -8.98 -16.19 9.53
N ARG A 120 -8.81 -15.12 8.77
CA ARG A 120 -8.09 -15.09 7.48
C ARG A 120 -7.06 -13.97 7.49
N VAL A 121 -6.00 -14.15 6.71
CA VAL A 121 -4.93 -13.15 6.56
C VAL A 121 -4.71 -12.83 5.08
N TYR A 122 -4.55 -11.54 4.80
CA TYR A 122 -4.24 -11.01 3.47
C TYR A 122 -3.06 -10.05 3.55
N ALA A 123 -2.21 -10.05 2.53
CA ALA A 123 -1.11 -9.10 2.44
C ALA A 123 -1.66 -7.74 1.97
N LEU A 124 -1.15 -6.64 2.53
CA LEU A 124 -1.40 -5.31 1.99
C LEU A 124 -0.67 -5.14 0.65
N GLY A 125 -1.19 -4.29 -0.24
CA GLY A 125 -0.66 -4.15 -1.60
C GLY A 125 0.82 -3.71 -1.69
N THR A 126 1.34 -3.08 -0.64
CA THR A 126 2.74 -2.64 -0.52
C THR A 126 3.59 -3.57 0.36
N ALA A 127 3.02 -4.68 0.82
CA ALA A 127 3.69 -5.58 1.73
C ALA A 127 4.84 -6.34 1.05
N PRO A 128 5.91 -6.68 1.79
CA PRO A 128 6.93 -7.61 1.29
C PRO A 128 6.31 -8.92 0.80
N GLU A 129 6.94 -9.56 -0.17
CA GLU A 129 6.47 -10.84 -0.69
C GLU A 129 6.27 -11.86 0.44
N ALA A 130 5.21 -12.67 0.30
CA ALA A 130 4.85 -13.73 1.24
C ALA A 130 4.54 -13.29 2.69
N SER A 131 4.32 -11.99 2.96
CA SER A 131 3.97 -11.51 4.32
C SER A 131 2.77 -12.26 4.92
N ALA A 132 1.69 -12.45 4.15
CA ALA A 132 0.53 -13.21 4.60
C ALA A 132 0.85 -14.68 4.94
N ILE A 133 1.75 -15.31 4.18
CA ILE A 133 2.15 -16.71 4.40
C ILE A 133 3.01 -16.82 5.67
N ARG A 134 3.95 -15.88 5.90
CA ARG A 134 4.74 -15.83 7.13
C ARG A 134 3.85 -15.67 8.36
N VAL A 135 2.90 -14.74 8.30
CA VAL A 135 1.92 -14.52 9.36
C VAL A 135 1.06 -15.74 9.61
N PHE A 136 0.53 -16.38 8.55
CA PHE A 136 -0.26 -17.61 8.67
C PHE A 136 0.53 -18.74 9.36
N LYS A 137 1.78 -18.95 8.96
CA LYS A 137 2.65 -19.97 9.55
C LYS A 137 3.01 -19.65 11.00
N ALA A 138 3.30 -18.39 11.31
CA ALA A 138 3.59 -17.94 12.67
C ALA A 138 2.36 -18.09 13.59
N ALA A 139 1.17 -17.75 13.11
CA ALA A 139 -0.07 -17.92 13.88
C ALA A 139 -0.31 -19.38 14.30
N ALA A 140 0.04 -20.34 13.44
CA ALA A 140 -0.11 -21.76 13.72
C ALA A 140 0.80 -22.28 14.85
N THR A 141 1.84 -21.53 15.24
CA THR A 141 2.75 -21.87 16.34
C THR A 141 2.48 -21.05 17.61
N ILE A 142 1.55 -20.09 17.54
CA ILE A 142 1.17 -19.21 18.65
C ILE A 142 -0.06 -19.79 19.33
N ARG A 143 -0.05 -19.81 20.67
CA ARG A 143 -1.25 -20.13 21.45
C ARG A 143 -2.32 -19.04 21.26
N PRO A 144 -3.61 -19.39 21.20
CA PRO A 144 -4.68 -18.41 21.27
C PRO A 144 -4.53 -17.51 22.51
N PHE A 145 -4.90 -16.23 22.39
CA PHE A 145 -4.84 -15.23 23.47
C PHE A 145 -3.46 -15.17 24.12
N ALA A 146 -2.39 -15.13 23.31
CA ALA A 146 -1.00 -15.18 23.78
C ALA A 146 -0.61 -14.05 24.76
N TRP A 147 -1.45 -13.04 24.93
CA TRP A 147 -1.33 -11.96 25.91
C TRP A 147 -1.91 -12.29 27.30
N THR A 148 -2.69 -13.36 27.46
CA THR A 148 -3.20 -13.81 28.77
C THR A 148 -2.37 -14.97 29.29
N ASP A 149 -2.15 -15.14 30.59
CA ASP A 149 -1.28 -16.22 31.10
C ASP A 149 -1.78 -17.64 30.72
N ARG A 150 -3.10 -17.82 30.54
CA ARG A 150 -3.72 -19.12 30.28
C ARG A 150 -4.00 -19.42 28.82
N GLY A 151 -4.05 -18.41 27.94
CA GLY A 151 -4.36 -18.61 26.52
C GLY A 151 -5.83 -18.95 26.28
N GLU A 152 -6.70 -18.50 27.18
CA GLU A 152 -8.14 -18.72 27.17
C GLU A 152 -8.86 -17.42 26.76
N ARG A 153 -10.06 -17.54 26.16
CA ARG A 153 -10.96 -16.40 25.97
C ARG A 153 -11.37 -15.88 27.35
N ALA A 154 -11.19 -14.58 27.59
CA ALA A 154 -11.81 -13.90 28.71
C ALA A 154 -13.34 -13.83 28.53
#